data_AF-A0AAD6UZM2-F1
#
_entry.id   AF-A0AAD6UZM2-F1
#
_cell.length_a   1.000
_cell.length_b   1.000
_cell.length_c   1.000
_cell.angle_alpha   90.00
_cell.angle_beta   90.00
_cell.angle_gamma   90.00
#
_symmetry.space_group_name_H-M   'P 1'
#
loop_
_entity.id
_entity.type
_entity.pdbx_description
1 polymer ?
#
loop_
_entity_poly.entity_id
_entity_poly.type
_entity_poly.pdbx_seq_one_letter_code
_entity_poly.pdbx_strand_id
1 'polypeptide(L)'
;MSHCTSSPVRDARSFSTSPMLSWLLNRPFLSLLVAGCPAYALSMNTTIDDTDTTHFTWPVGNVTVPEWAAASVAHPCGYCSAQPGNDSSANITNETWHDGHVGSAAWFTFRGSAVYIFGIDIARSANISFSLDGGPATFHQYPGPEQFAFNARFFSAAGLPAGPHNVSWVLMESATNGTSALFDYAVVTSDTDGTLQAGSTSAGAGSSQSMSGAGGGGGGGANVGALVGGLLGGLAVVAWVAIALLVLRRRRARNGAASTGTGIRWEMRSVYSQHQPSVAGATQPDW
;
A
#
# COMPACT_ATOMS: atom_id res chain seq x y z
N MET A 1 2.01 53.20 21.11
CA MET A 1 2.67 53.35 19.79
C MET A 1 2.06 52.27 18.90
N SER A 2 0.81 52.35 18.45
CA SER A 2 0.10 53.41 17.71
C SER A 2 0.70 53.62 16.32
N HIS A 3 0.09 53.03 15.29
CA HIS A 3 -0.12 53.52 13.90
C HIS A 3 -0.81 52.37 13.10
N CYS A 4 -2.07 52.48 12.65
CA CYS A 4 -2.58 53.18 11.44
C CYS A 4 -1.84 52.73 10.16
N THR A 5 -2.46 52.20 9.10
CA THR A 5 -3.61 52.76 8.36
C THR A 5 -4.32 51.71 7.47
N SER A 6 -5.64 51.87 7.39
CA SER A 6 -6.57 51.38 6.38
C SER A 6 -6.59 52.30 5.15
N SER A 7 -6.79 51.77 3.93
CA SER A 7 -7.87 52.23 3.04
C SER A 7 -7.98 51.49 1.69
N PRO A 8 -9.17 51.53 1.06
CA PRO A 8 -9.56 50.77 -0.13
C PRO A 8 -9.55 51.61 -1.41
N VAL A 9 -9.51 50.98 -2.59
CA VAL A 9 -9.95 51.62 -3.84
C VAL A 9 -10.73 50.62 -4.68
N ARG A 10 -12.02 50.94 -4.86
CA ARG A 10 -12.91 50.40 -5.89
C ARG A 10 -12.46 50.94 -7.24
N ASP A 11 -12.45 50.09 -8.26
CA ASP A 11 -12.57 50.57 -9.64
C ASP A 11 -13.64 49.75 -10.35
N ALA A 12 -14.80 50.38 -10.51
CA ALA A 12 -15.85 49.96 -11.40
C ALA A 12 -15.58 50.58 -12.77
N ARG A 13 -15.35 49.76 -13.80
CA ARG A 13 -15.34 50.23 -15.19
C ARG A 13 -16.34 49.45 -16.05
N SER A 14 -17.42 50.17 -16.33
CA SER A 14 -18.19 50.27 -17.57
C SER A 14 -18.11 49.12 -18.58
N PHE A 15 -19.29 48.54 -18.80
CA PHE A 15 -19.73 47.92 -20.04
C PHE A 15 -19.35 48.75 -21.29
N SER A 16 -18.89 48.06 -22.34
CA SER A 16 -18.98 48.49 -23.72
C SER A 16 -19.35 47.27 -24.56
N THR A 17 -20.63 47.18 -24.91
CA THR A 17 -21.19 46.19 -25.83
C THR A 17 -21.20 46.80 -27.22
N SER A 18 -20.33 46.31 -28.10
CA SER A 18 -20.44 46.53 -29.54
C SER A 18 -20.72 45.20 -30.24
N PRO A 19 -21.75 45.13 -31.11
CA PRO A 19 -22.06 43.97 -31.91
C PRO A 19 -21.29 44.07 -33.24
N MET A 20 -20.44 43.10 -33.53
CA MET A 20 -20.03 42.86 -34.92
C MET A 20 -20.21 41.40 -35.27
N LEU A 21 -21.39 41.17 -35.85
CA LEU A 21 -21.66 40.10 -36.78
C LEU A 21 -20.62 40.09 -37.90
N SER A 22 -20.44 38.87 -38.41
CA SER A 22 -19.99 38.53 -39.76
C SER A 22 -18.49 38.38 -39.97
N TRP A 23 -18.17 37.28 -40.67
CA TRP A 23 -16.87 36.87 -41.21
C TRP A 23 -16.03 35.93 -40.37
N LEU A 24 -16.48 34.68 -40.16
CA LEU A 24 -15.63 33.47 -40.26
C LEU A 24 -16.51 32.24 -40.56
N LEU A 25 -17.08 32.19 -41.77
CA LEU A 25 -17.38 30.90 -42.39
C LEU A 25 -16.09 30.42 -43.07
N ASN A 26 -15.82 29.13 -42.93
CA ASN A 26 -14.94 28.33 -43.79
C ASN A 26 -13.46 28.17 -43.38
N ARG A 27 -13.23 27.43 -42.28
CA ARG A 27 -12.08 26.53 -42.17
C ARG A 27 -12.49 25.25 -41.43
N PRO A 28 -12.62 24.09 -42.09
CA PRO A 28 -12.60 22.81 -41.40
C PRO A 28 -11.14 22.49 -41.05
N PHE A 29 -10.54 23.28 -40.15
CA PHE A 29 -9.40 22.77 -39.39
C PHE A 29 -10.00 21.82 -38.36
N LEU A 30 -10.13 20.56 -38.78
CA LEU A 30 -10.25 19.42 -37.90
C LEU A 30 -8.94 19.34 -37.10
N SER A 31 -8.73 20.31 -36.19
CA SER A 31 -7.72 20.22 -35.15
C SER A 31 -8.17 19.08 -34.27
N LEU A 32 -7.66 17.89 -34.59
CA LEU A 32 -7.67 16.71 -33.76
C LEU A 32 -6.99 17.13 -32.45
N LEU A 33 -7.79 17.66 -31.52
CA LEU A 33 -7.44 17.75 -30.11
C LEU A 33 -7.35 16.31 -29.65
N VAL A 34 -6.19 15.70 -29.91
CA VAL A 34 -5.70 14.59 -29.12
C VAL A 34 -5.51 15.19 -27.74
N ALA A 35 -6.60 15.22 -26.98
CA ALA A 35 -6.55 15.40 -25.54
C ALA A 35 -5.76 14.18 -25.05
N GLY A 36 -4.43 14.34 -25.00
CA GLY A 36 -3.53 13.34 -24.45
C GLY A 36 -4.02 13.10 -23.04
N CYS A 37 -4.65 11.94 -22.81
CA CYS A 37 -4.96 11.51 -21.47
C CYS A 37 -3.61 11.40 -20.77
N PRO A 38 -3.32 12.23 -19.75
CA PRO A 38 -2.11 12.01 -18.96
C PRO A 38 -2.17 10.58 -18.43
N ALA A 39 -1.21 9.76 -18.84
CA ALA A 39 -1.03 8.44 -18.25
C ALA A 39 -0.53 8.69 -16.82
N TYR A 40 -1.43 8.58 -15.85
CA TYR A 40 -1.05 8.55 -14.45
C TYR A 40 -0.49 7.16 -14.15
N ALA A 41 0.79 7.09 -13.79
CA ALA A 41 1.33 5.88 -13.19
C ALA A 41 0.63 5.66 -11.84
N LEU A 42 0.03 4.49 -11.66
CA LEU A 42 -0.55 4.10 -10.39
C LEU A 42 0.52 3.40 -9.56
N SER A 43 0.75 3.93 -8.36
CA SER A 43 1.63 3.32 -7.39
C SER A 43 0.81 2.36 -6.52
N MET A 44 1.30 1.13 -6.34
CA MET A 44 0.63 0.09 -5.55
C MET A 44 1.55 -0.39 -4.42
N ASN A 45 0.98 -0.52 -3.22
CA ASN A 45 1.68 -1.10 -2.09
C ASN A 45 1.38 -2.59 -1.99
N THR A 46 2.43 -3.40 -1.88
CA THR A 46 2.35 -4.84 -1.66
C THR A 46 3.02 -5.17 -0.34
N THR A 47 2.35 -5.95 0.50
CA THR A 47 2.92 -6.50 1.74
C THR A 47 3.56 -7.84 1.42
N ILE A 48 4.81 -8.03 1.84
CA ILE A 48 5.61 -9.23 1.63
C ILE A 48 5.97 -9.77 3.01
N ASP A 49 5.57 -11.01 3.26
CA ASP A 49 5.75 -11.73 4.50
C ASP A 49 7.20 -12.19 4.70
N ASP A 50 7.70 -12.25 5.95
CA ASP A 50 9.05 -12.71 6.27
C ASP A 50 9.34 -14.15 5.84
N THR A 51 8.30 -14.98 5.69
CA THR A 51 8.43 -16.36 5.18
C THR A 51 8.57 -16.42 3.66
N ASP A 52 8.39 -15.32 2.93
CA ASP A 52 8.59 -15.28 1.48
C ASP A 52 10.08 -15.26 1.13
N THR A 53 10.63 -16.47 0.96
CA THR A 53 12.04 -16.69 0.59
C THR A 53 12.41 -16.20 -0.81
N THR A 54 11.45 -15.74 -1.62
CA THR A 54 11.77 -15.13 -2.92
C THR A 54 12.27 -13.70 -2.78
N HIS A 55 11.91 -13.04 -1.69
CA HIS A 55 12.27 -11.66 -1.38
C HIS A 55 13.25 -11.59 -0.20
N PHE A 56 12.92 -12.27 0.89
CA PHE A 56 13.78 -12.39 2.06
C PHE A 56 14.80 -13.50 1.87
N THR A 57 16.02 -13.26 2.34
CA THR A 57 17.02 -14.31 2.49
C THR A 57 17.60 -14.24 3.88
N TRP A 58 17.43 -15.36 4.57
CA TRP A 58 17.92 -15.62 5.91
C TRP A 58 19.07 -16.61 5.80
N PRO A 59 20.34 -16.16 5.82
CA PRO A 59 21.48 -17.06 5.74
C PRO A 59 21.44 -18.05 6.89
N VAL A 60 21.30 -19.32 6.54
CA VAL A 60 21.44 -20.43 7.49
C VAL A 60 22.93 -20.71 7.67
N GLY A 61 23.43 -20.49 8.88
CA GLY A 61 24.85 -20.55 9.19
C GLY A 61 25.37 -21.99 9.31
N ASN A 62 26.55 -22.25 8.76
CA ASN A 62 27.34 -23.43 9.10
C ASN A 62 28.12 -23.12 10.40
N VAL A 63 27.50 -23.33 11.56
CA VAL A 63 28.07 -23.35 12.93
C VAL A 63 28.73 -22.05 13.48
N THR A 64 29.14 -21.07 12.67
CA THR A 64 29.94 -19.91 13.14
C THR A 64 29.26 -18.54 13.15
N VAL A 65 28.07 -18.40 12.57
CA VAL A 65 27.26 -17.16 12.63
C VAL A 65 25.94 -17.52 13.30
N PRO A 66 25.44 -16.74 14.28
CA PRO A 66 24.14 -17.03 14.88
C PRO A 66 23.07 -16.97 13.79
N GLU A 67 22.38 -18.09 13.64
CA GLU A 67 21.39 -18.36 12.62
C GLU A 67 20.10 -17.58 12.90
N TRP A 68 19.42 -17.14 11.84
CA TRP A 68 18.05 -16.64 11.96
C TRP A 68 17.12 -17.80 12.29
N ALA A 69 16.34 -17.67 13.36
CA ALA A 69 15.37 -18.67 13.75
C ALA A 69 13.98 -18.26 13.23
N ALA A 70 13.44 -19.01 12.27
CA ALA A 70 12.05 -18.87 11.88
C ALA A 70 11.14 -19.36 13.02
N ALA A 71 10.09 -18.60 13.30
CA ALA A 71 9.20 -18.80 14.43
C ALA A 71 7.76 -18.48 14.04
N SER A 72 6.81 -19.05 14.78
CA SER A 72 5.40 -18.68 14.67
C SER A 72 4.69 -18.87 16.00
N VAL A 73 3.50 -18.30 16.12
CA VAL A 73 2.64 -18.50 17.31
C VAL A 73 2.29 -19.98 17.48
N ALA A 74 2.04 -20.69 16.37
CA ALA A 74 1.73 -22.12 16.38
C ALA A 74 2.96 -23.03 16.64
N HIS A 75 4.16 -22.57 16.24
CA HIS A 75 5.41 -23.31 16.38
C HIS A 75 6.50 -22.41 16.96
N PRO A 76 6.50 -22.19 18.29
CA PRO A 76 7.50 -21.37 18.94
C PRO A 76 8.87 -22.07 18.89
N CYS A 77 9.91 -21.28 18.65
CA CYS A 77 11.30 -21.72 18.64
C CYS A 77 11.88 -21.73 20.06
N GLY A 78 12.24 -22.91 20.57
CA GLY A 78 12.71 -23.07 21.96
C GLY A 78 14.03 -22.37 22.32
N TYR A 79 14.74 -21.82 21.33
CA TYR A 79 16.02 -21.11 21.49
C TYR A 79 15.95 -19.65 21.01
N CYS A 80 14.77 -19.15 20.70
CA CYS A 80 14.58 -17.74 20.38
C CYS A 80 14.76 -16.84 21.59
N SER A 81 15.24 -15.64 21.32
CA SER A 81 15.45 -14.56 22.28
C SER A 81 14.13 -14.06 22.88
N ALA A 82 13.06 -14.06 22.09
CA ALA A 82 11.74 -13.63 22.52
C ALA A 82 10.63 -14.36 21.74
N GLN A 83 9.49 -14.55 22.41
CA GLN A 83 8.30 -15.15 21.84
C GLN A 83 7.10 -14.27 22.19
N PRO A 84 6.55 -13.51 21.23
CA PRO A 84 5.26 -12.86 21.41
C PRO A 84 4.19 -13.89 21.80
N GLY A 85 3.34 -13.56 22.76
CA GLY A 85 2.27 -14.44 23.23
C GLY A 85 1.14 -14.60 22.21
N ASN A 86 0.29 -15.62 22.42
CA ASN A 86 -0.89 -15.90 21.58
C ASN A 86 -1.89 -14.73 21.56
N ASP A 87 -1.94 -13.92 22.61
CA ASP A 87 -2.76 -12.71 22.70
C ASP A 87 -2.33 -11.60 21.74
N SER A 88 -1.13 -11.72 21.17
CA SER A 88 -0.52 -10.75 20.27
C SER A 88 -0.52 -11.19 18.81
N SER A 89 -1.07 -12.37 18.48
CA SER A 89 -0.98 -12.94 17.12
C SER A 89 -1.59 -12.05 16.04
N ALA A 90 -2.64 -11.30 16.38
CA ALA A 90 -3.30 -10.34 15.47
C ALA A 90 -2.40 -9.16 15.05
N ASN A 91 -1.26 -8.95 15.72
CA ASN A 91 -0.30 -7.89 15.41
C ASN A 91 0.94 -8.39 14.65
N ILE A 92 0.98 -9.69 14.29
CA ILE A 92 2.09 -10.35 13.59
C ILE A 92 1.56 -10.80 12.24
N THR A 93 2.23 -10.43 11.15
CA THR A 93 1.76 -10.80 9.81
C THR A 93 1.84 -12.32 9.66
N ASN A 94 0.72 -12.93 9.29
CA ASN A 94 0.55 -14.39 9.21
C ASN A 94 1.03 -15.17 10.45
N GLU A 95 1.11 -14.52 11.61
CA GLU A 95 1.57 -15.12 12.87
C GLU A 95 3.01 -15.69 12.81
N THR A 96 3.86 -15.18 11.91
CA THR A 96 5.26 -15.61 11.71
C THR A 96 6.26 -14.48 11.99
N TRP A 97 7.47 -14.84 12.41
CA TRP A 97 8.60 -13.91 12.51
C TRP A 97 9.93 -14.64 12.37
N HIS A 98 10.99 -13.88 12.06
CA HIS A 98 12.38 -14.35 12.13
C HIS A 98 13.13 -13.67 13.27
N ASP A 99 13.64 -14.46 14.21
CA ASP A 99 14.45 -14.01 15.33
C ASP A 99 15.94 -14.06 14.97
N GLY A 100 16.60 -12.91 15.03
CA GLY A 100 18.03 -12.78 14.81
C GLY A 100 18.78 -12.39 16.08
N HIS A 101 20.08 -12.66 16.10
CA HIS A 101 20.99 -12.26 17.18
C HIS A 101 22.13 -11.36 16.66
N VAL A 102 22.91 -10.75 17.55
CA VAL A 102 24.10 -9.95 17.16
C VAL A 102 24.99 -10.74 16.22
N GLY A 103 25.35 -10.13 15.10
CA GLY A 103 26.14 -10.75 14.03
C GLY A 103 25.31 -11.45 12.97
N SER A 104 24.03 -11.74 13.20
CA SER A 104 23.12 -12.21 12.14
C SER A 104 22.99 -11.13 11.08
N ALA A 105 23.07 -11.56 9.81
CA ALA A 105 22.90 -10.70 8.64
C ALA A 105 21.80 -11.27 7.76
N ALA A 106 21.03 -10.42 7.09
CA ALA A 106 20.02 -10.83 6.13
C ALA A 106 19.84 -9.78 5.04
N TRP A 107 19.10 -10.14 4.00
CA TRP A 107 18.80 -9.24 2.90
C TRP A 107 17.38 -9.41 2.38
N PHE A 108 16.88 -8.32 1.81
CA PHE A 108 15.56 -8.21 1.21
C PHE A 108 15.71 -7.58 -0.18
N THR A 109 15.32 -8.33 -1.19
CA THR A 109 15.33 -7.86 -2.58
C THR A 109 13.93 -7.48 -3.02
N PHE A 110 13.78 -6.38 -3.75
CA PHE A 110 12.47 -5.95 -4.26
C PHE A 110 12.58 -5.21 -5.58
N ARG A 111 11.45 -5.04 -6.26
CA ARG A 111 11.33 -4.17 -7.43
C ARG A 111 10.29 -3.10 -7.15
N GLY A 112 10.68 -1.84 -7.08
CA GLY A 112 9.77 -0.77 -6.69
C GLY A 112 10.44 0.60 -6.59
N SER A 113 9.73 1.56 -6.02
CA SER A 113 10.18 2.93 -5.77
C SER A 113 10.16 3.30 -4.28
N ALA A 114 9.63 2.43 -3.41
CA ALA A 114 9.78 2.53 -1.96
C ALA A 114 9.77 1.16 -1.28
N VAL A 115 10.37 1.08 -0.10
CA VAL A 115 10.37 -0.08 0.81
C VAL A 115 10.27 0.39 2.25
N TYR A 116 9.53 -0.36 3.06
CA TYR A 116 9.40 -0.19 4.49
C TYR A 116 9.52 -1.57 5.15
N ILE A 117 10.51 -1.77 6.01
CA ILE A 117 10.73 -3.05 6.69
C ILE A 117 10.22 -2.91 8.13
N PHE A 118 9.41 -3.88 8.55
CA PHE A 118 8.75 -3.92 9.83
C PHE A 118 9.16 -5.17 10.62
N GLY A 119 9.08 -5.02 11.93
CA GLY A 119 9.32 -6.10 12.88
C GLY A 119 8.71 -5.80 14.22
N ILE A 120 9.23 -6.49 15.24
CA ILE A 120 8.81 -6.36 16.62
C ILE A 120 10.03 -5.90 17.41
N ASP A 121 9.99 -4.66 17.87
CA ASP A 121 10.96 -4.17 18.83
C ASP A 121 10.72 -4.86 20.18
N ILE A 122 11.79 -5.28 20.84
CA ILE A 122 11.74 -5.94 22.15
C ILE A 122 12.53 -5.15 23.19
N ALA A 123 12.19 -5.32 24.46
CA ALA A 123 12.96 -4.74 25.55
C ALA A 123 14.43 -5.16 25.45
N ARG A 124 15.34 -4.18 25.30
CA ARG A 124 16.77 -4.39 24.98
C ARG A 124 16.95 -5.10 23.62
N SER A 125 16.43 -4.52 22.55
CA SER A 125 16.72 -5.00 21.20
C SER A 125 18.15 -4.67 20.76
N ALA A 126 18.65 -5.42 19.78
CA ALA A 126 19.87 -5.12 19.06
C ALA A 126 19.73 -3.80 18.26
N ASN A 127 20.85 -3.12 18.06
CA ASN A 127 20.93 -2.10 17.03
C ASN A 127 20.95 -2.77 15.66
N ILE A 128 20.30 -2.18 14.66
CA ILE A 128 20.25 -2.76 13.31
C ILE A 128 20.93 -1.79 12.34
N SER A 129 21.96 -2.25 11.63
CA SER A 129 22.61 -1.50 10.56
C SER A 129 22.02 -1.90 9.22
N PHE A 130 21.40 -0.97 8.49
CA PHE A 130 20.81 -1.19 7.17
C PHE A 130 21.63 -0.51 6.07
N SER A 131 21.86 -1.18 4.95
CA SER A 131 22.41 -0.60 3.72
C SER A 131 21.46 -0.84 2.55
N LEU A 132 21.15 0.21 1.80
CA LEU A 132 20.38 0.12 0.56
C LEU A 132 21.34 0.16 -0.62
N ASP A 133 21.27 -0.85 -1.49
CA ASP A 133 22.07 -0.98 -2.71
C ASP A 133 23.59 -0.82 -2.49
N GLY A 134 24.08 -1.27 -1.33
CA GLY A 134 25.50 -1.14 -0.94
C GLY A 134 25.91 0.29 -0.55
N GLY A 135 24.95 1.20 -0.40
CA GLY A 135 25.18 2.57 0.06
C GLY A 135 25.54 2.66 1.56
N PRO A 136 25.73 3.89 2.07
CA PRO A 136 26.04 4.12 3.47
C PRO A 136 25.02 3.51 4.43
N ALA A 137 25.50 3.00 5.56
CA ALA A 137 24.64 2.40 6.57
C ALA A 137 23.75 3.44 7.28
N THR A 138 22.52 3.05 7.56
CA THR A 138 21.58 3.73 8.45
C THR A 138 21.26 2.82 9.64
N PHE A 139 20.78 3.39 10.74
CA PHE A 139 20.64 2.65 12.00
C PHE A 139 19.21 2.71 12.54
N HIS A 140 18.68 1.55 12.93
CA HIS A 140 17.51 1.44 13.80
C HIS A 140 17.96 1.17 15.23
N GLN A 141 17.35 1.87 16.18
CA GLN A 141 17.57 1.71 17.60
C GLN A 141 16.23 1.89 18.31
N TYR A 142 15.96 1.01 19.28
CA TYR A 142 14.75 1.09 20.09
C TYR A 142 15.07 1.46 21.53
N PRO A 143 14.69 2.68 21.97
CA PRO A 143 14.91 3.11 23.35
C PRO A 143 13.72 2.79 24.27
N GLY A 144 12.65 2.19 23.75
CA GLY A 144 11.40 1.98 24.48
C GLY A 144 11.53 0.95 25.61
N PRO A 145 10.76 1.10 26.71
CA PRO A 145 10.74 0.12 27.80
C PRO A 145 9.79 -1.06 27.53
N GLU A 146 8.98 -1.01 26.47
CA GLU A 146 7.96 -2.02 26.22
C GLU A 146 8.58 -3.40 25.94
N GLN A 147 7.93 -4.45 26.41
CA GLN A 147 8.38 -5.83 26.16
C GLN A 147 8.32 -6.17 24.68
N PHE A 148 7.26 -5.72 24.00
CA PHE A 148 7.04 -5.86 22.57
C PHE A 148 6.41 -4.58 22.01
N ALA A 149 6.99 -4.03 20.96
CA ALA A 149 6.42 -2.98 20.13
C ALA A 149 6.26 -3.52 18.70
N PHE A 150 5.03 -3.95 18.39
CA PHE A 150 4.66 -4.53 17.10
C PHE A 150 4.56 -3.46 16.01
N ASN A 151 4.68 -3.90 14.75
CA ASN A 151 4.67 -3.02 13.58
C ASN A 151 5.73 -1.89 13.70
N ALA A 152 6.84 -2.18 14.38
CA ALA A 152 7.96 -1.27 14.51
C ALA A 152 8.65 -1.17 13.15
N ARG A 153 8.75 0.04 12.61
CA ARG A 153 9.40 0.28 11.32
C ARG A 153 10.91 0.39 11.53
N PHE A 154 11.63 -0.65 11.16
CA PHE A 154 13.09 -0.70 11.28
C PHE A 154 13.79 0.07 10.16
N PHE A 155 13.25 0.03 8.95
CA PHE A 155 13.86 0.70 7.81
C PHE A 155 12.81 1.30 6.88
N SER A 156 13.17 2.40 6.22
CA SER A 156 12.37 2.94 5.12
C SER A 156 13.21 3.70 4.11
N ALA A 157 12.90 3.50 2.83
CA ALA A 157 13.41 4.29 1.73
C ALA A 157 12.28 4.53 0.72
N ALA A 158 12.20 5.73 0.16
CA ALA A 158 11.17 6.11 -0.80
C ALA A 158 11.74 7.08 -1.85
N GLY A 159 11.04 7.22 -2.97
CA GLY A 159 11.54 8.05 -4.09
C GLY A 159 12.74 7.40 -4.79
N LEU A 160 12.86 6.08 -4.70
CA LEU A 160 13.88 5.32 -5.40
C LEU A 160 13.55 5.27 -6.90
N PRO A 161 14.55 5.26 -7.79
CA PRO A 161 14.31 4.99 -9.21
C PRO A 161 13.59 3.65 -9.39
N ALA A 162 12.51 3.60 -10.14
CA ALA A 162 11.78 2.35 -10.37
C ALA A 162 12.73 1.27 -10.92
N GLY A 163 12.90 0.18 -10.16
CA GLY A 163 13.88 -0.84 -10.52
C GLY A 163 14.11 -1.87 -9.43
N PRO A 164 15.04 -2.82 -9.66
CA PRO A 164 15.47 -3.76 -8.63
C PRO A 164 16.35 -3.06 -7.59
N HIS A 165 16.10 -3.38 -6.33
CA HIS A 165 16.81 -2.88 -5.16
C HIS A 165 17.11 -4.02 -4.18
N ASN A 166 18.11 -3.80 -3.34
CA ASN A 166 18.50 -4.71 -2.27
C ASN A 166 18.73 -3.94 -0.97
N VAL A 167 18.02 -4.31 0.08
CA VAL A 167 18.31 -3.86 1.45
C VAL A 167 19.04 -4.99 2.15
N SER A 168 20.22 -4.73 2.69
CA SER A 168 20.92 -5.63 3.59
C SER A 168 20.95 -5.07 5.00
N TRP A 169 20.99 -5.95 6.00
CA TRP A 169 21.20 -5.54 7.37
C TRP A 169 22.04 -6.50 8.18
N VAL A 170 22.61 -5.98 9.26
CA VAL A 170 23.37 -6.72 10.27
C VAL A 170 22.93 -6.27 11.65
N LEU A 171 22.69 -7.22 12.54
CA LEU A 171 22.40 -6.95 13.94
C LEU A 171 23.69 -6.69 14.72
N MET A 172 23.67 -5.66 15.55
CA MET A 172 24.78 -5.21 16.38
C MET A 172 24.32 -5.10 17.82
N GLU A 173 25.24 -5.28 18.76
CA GLU A 173 24.94 -5.05 20.17
C GLU A 173 24.52 -3.59 20.41
N SER A 174 23.44 -3.40 21.16
CA SER A 174 22.97 -2.06 21.54
C SER A 174 23.66 -1.56 22.81
N ALA A 175 23.54 -0.26 23.09
CA ALA A 175 24.14 0.36 24.28
C ALA A 175 23.59 -0.18 25.62
N THR A 176 22.47 -0.91 25.59
CA THR A 176 21.83 -1.54 26.75
C THR A 176 22.06 -3.05 26.79
N ASN A 177 23.07 -3.55 26.07
CA ASN A 177 23.39 -4.97 25.88
C ASN A 177 22.21 -5.74 25.25
N GLY A 178 21.46 -5.08 24.39
CA GLY A 178 20.42 -5.72 23.60
C GLY A 178 21.03 -6.47 22.43
N THR A 179 20.57 -7.69 22.21
CA THR A 179 21.26 -8.63 21.32
C THR A 179 20.40 -9.27 20.25
N SER A 180 19.09 -9.00 20.24
CA SER A 180 18.19 -9.63 19.27
C SER A 180 17.18 -8.66 18.68
N ALA A 181 16.64 -9.03 17.53
CA ALA A 181 15.57 -8.33 16.83
C ALA A 181 14.67 -9.32 16.10
N LEU A 182 13.37 -9.03 16.05
CA LEU A 182 12.38 -9.88 15.39
C LEU A 182 11.88 -9.19 14.12
N PHE A 183 12.01 -9.83 12.96
CA PHE A 183 11.52 -9.33 11.67
C PHE A 183 10.21 -10.02 11.29
N ASP A 184 9.28 -9.28 10.68
CA ASP A 184 7.89 -9.75 10.44
C ASP A 184 7.47 -9.56 8.97
N TYR A 185 7.55 -8.35 8.43
CA TYR A 185 7.14 -8.12 7.03
C TYR A 185 7.80 -6.90 6.41
N ALA A 186 7.66 -6.77 5.10
CA ALA A 186 8.00 -5.56 4.37
C ALA A 186 6.80 -5.06 3.55
N VAL A 187 6.74 -3.74 3.34
CA VAL A 187 5.82 -3.12 2.38
C VAL A 187 6.65 -2.51 1.27
N VAL A 188 6.36 -2.91 0.04
CA VAL A 188 7.01 -2.38 -1.17
C VAL A 188 6.00 -1.59 -1.97
N THR A 189 6.39 -0.38 -2.38
CA THR A 189 5.64 0.41 -3.34
C THR A 189 6.22 0.15 -4.72
N SER A 190 5.42 -0.34 -5.65
CA SER A 190 5.80 -0.50 -7.05
C SER A 190 4.95 0.40 -7.93
N ASP A 191 5.62 1.06 -8.88
CA ASP A 191 4.92 1.80 -9.92
C ASP A 191 4.48 0.79 -10.96
N THR A 192 3.17 0.64 -11.10
CA THR A 192 2.61 -0.15 -12.19
C THR A 192 2.77 0.71 -13.43
N ASP A 193 3.91 0.58 -14.10
CA ASP A 193 4.02 1.05 -15.48
C ASP A 193 2.87 0.37 -16.23
N GLY A 194 1.90 1.18 -16.71
CA GLY A 194 0.66 0.71 -17.31
C GLY A 194 0.83 -0.22 -18.52
N THR A 195 2.06 -0.55 -18.90
CA THR A 195 2.40 -1.76 -19.64
C THR A 195 2.13 -3.01 -18.81
N LEU A 196 0.87 -3.42 -18.78
CA LEU A 196 0.43 -4.74 -18.35
C LEU A 196 1.26 -5.81 -19.08
N GLN A 197 2.30 -6.34 -18.41
CA GLN A 197 3.06 -7.47 -18.91
C GLN A 197 2.17 -8.70 -18.70
N ALA A 198 1.42 -9.09 -19.73
CA ALA A 198 0.57 -10.26 -19.71
C ALA A 198 1.39 -11.49 -19.32
N GLY A 199 1.15 -12.01 -18.12
CA GLY A 199 1.84 -13.17 -17.56
C GLY A 199 1.66 -14.38 -18.47
N SER A 200 2.76 -14.82 -19.09
CA SER A 200 2.81 -16.09 -19.81
C SER A 200 2.72 -17.24 -18.81
N THR A 201 1.52 -17.78 -18.59
CA THR A 201 1.35 -19.07 -17.92
C THR A 201 1.85 -20.17 -18.84
N SER A 202 3.15 -20.50 -18.74
CA SER A 202 3.70 -21.70 -19.35
C SER A 202 3.27 -22.92 -18.54
N ALA A 203 2.20 -23.59 -18.98
CA ALA A 203 1.88 -24.94 -18.55
C ALA A 203 3.00 -25.89 -19.01
N GLY A 204 3.81 -26.38 -18.07
CA GLY A 204 4.85 -27.35 -18.32
C GLY A 204 4.27 -28.75 -18.58
N ALA A 205 4.19 -29.15 -19.84
CA ALA A 205 4.14 -30.56 -20.22
C ALA A 205 5.57 -31.06 -20.44
N GLY A 206 5.98 -32.05 -19.67
CA GLY A 206 7.31 -32.64 -19.75
C GLY A 206 7.53 -33.42 -21.05
N SER A 207 8.70 -33.23 -21.65
CA SER A 207 9.37 -34.26 -22.43
C SER A 207 10.86 -33.95 -22.52
N SER A 208 11.67 -34.89 -22.06
CA SER A 208 13.11 -34.97 -22.24
C SER A 208 13.47 -35.14 -23.71
N GLN A 209 14.24 -34.22 -24.29
CA GLN A 209 15.05 -34.48 -25.48
C GLN A 209 16.20 -33.47 -25.62
N SER A 210 17.40 -34.03 -25.67
CA SER A 210 18.65 -33.41 -26.09
C SER A 210 18.65 -33.17 -27.61
N MET A 211 19.02 -31.96 -28.07
CA MET A 211 19.84 -31.71 -29.27
C MET A 211 20.19 -30.22 -29.40
N SER A 212 21.43 -29.99 -29.81
CA SER A 212 22.03 -28.75 -30.30
C SER A 212 21.39 -28.25 -31.59
N GLY A 213 21.12 -26.95 -31.71
CA GLY A 213 20.70 -26.34 -32.98
C GLY A 213 20.38 -24.86 -32.87
N ALA A 214 21.07 -24.05 -33.67
CA ALA A 214 20.87 -22.61 -33.81
C ALA A 214 19.57 -22.25 -34.54
N GLY A 215 19.02 -21.07 -34.22
CA GLY A 215 18.21 -20.26 -35.13
C GLY A 215 16.73 -20.09 -34.78
N GLY A 216 16.27 -18.84 -34.88
CA GLY A 216 14.85 -18.52 -35.14
C GLY A 216 14.16 -17.69 -34.07
N GLY A 217 14.19 -16.36 -34.23
CA GLY A 217 13.32 -15.44 -33.50
C GLY A 217 11.85 -15.63 -33.88
N GLY A 218 10.98 -15.64 -32.87
CA GLY A 218 9.53 -15.66 -33.03
C GLY A 218 8.89 -14.74 -32.00
N GLY A 219 8.71 -13.47 -32.37
CA GLY A 219 7.97 -12.49 -31.57
C GLY A 219 6.47 -12.80 -31.61
N GLY A 220 5.97 -13.44 -30.56
CA GLY A 220 4.53 -13.58 -30.31
C GLY A 220 3.94 -12.27 -29.82
N GLY A 221 3.50 -11.41 -30.73
CA GLY A 221 2.74 -10.20 -30.39
C GLY A 221 1.39 -10.60 -29.79
N ALA A 222 1.20 -10.33 -28.49
CA ALA A 222 -0.07 -10.55 -27.83
C ALA A 222 -1.15 -9.63 -28.44
N ASN A 223 -2.35 -10.17 -28.66
CA ASN A 223 -3.50 -9.46 -29.22
C ASN A 223 -4.10 -8.46 -28.21
N VAL A 224 -3.38 -7.37 -27.93
CA VAL A 224 -3.81 -6.27 -27.03
C VAL A 224 -5.16 -5.68 -27.46
N GLY A 225 -5.49 -5.76 -28.76
CA GLY A 225 -6.73 -5.22 -29.31
C GLY A 225 -8.02 -5.78 -28.68
N ALA A 226 -8.03 -7.03 -28.23
CA ALA A 226 -9.23 -7.65 -27.67
C ALA A 226 -9.56 -7.16 -26.25
N LEU A 227 -8.53 -6.88 -25.43
CA LEU A 227 -8.71 -6.40 -24.05
C LEU A 227 -9.14 -4.94 -24.01
N VAL A 228 -8.58 -4.09 -24.89
CA VAL A 228 -8.94 -2.66 -24.95
C VAL A 228 -10.34 -2.46 -25.54
N GLY A 229 -10.77 -3.33 -26.46
CA GLY A 229 -12.12 -3.28 -27.04
C GLY A 229 -13.24 -3.53 -26.03
N GLY A 230 -13.01 -4.41 -25.05
CA GLY A 230 -14.01 -4.74 -24.03
C GLY A 230 -14.31 -3.58 -23.07
N LEU A 231 -13.28 -2.83 -22.65
CA LEU A 231 -13.44 -1.72 -21.71
C LEU A 231 -14.17 -0.52 -22.33
N LEU A 232 -13.81 -0.16 -23.57
CA LEU A 232 -14.48 0.92 -24.29
C LEU A 232 -15.94 0.57 -24.62
N GLY A 233 -16.22 -0.69 -24.97
CA GLY A 233 -17.59 -1.18 -25.17
C GLY A 233 -18.41 -1.19 -23.88
N GLY A 234 -17.81 -1.64 -22.77
CA GLY A 234 -18.46 -1.70 -21.46
C GLY A 234 -18.87 -0.33 -20.92
N LEU A 235 -18.00 0.67 -21.03
CA LEU A 235 -18.30 2.03 -20.59
C LEU A 235 -19.47 2.67 -21.37
N ALA A 236 -19.57 2.40 -22.67
CA ALA A 236 -20.68 2.88 -23.49
C ALA A 236 -22.03 2.29 -23.04
N VAL A 237 -22.07 0.99 -22.71
CA VAL A 237 -23.28 0.30 -22.22
C VAL A 237 -23.68 0.82 -20.84
N VAL A 238 -22.72 0.98 -19.92
CA VAL A 238 -23.00 1.51 -18.57
C VAL A 238 -23.54 2.94 -18.62
N ALA A 239 -22.96 3.79 -19.46
CA ALA A 239 -23.44 5.16 -19.66
C ALA A 239 -24.88 5.18 -20.22
N TRP A 240 -25.19 4.31 -21.19
CA TRP A 240 -26.54 4.17 -21.74
C TRP A 240 -27.58 3.71 -20.69
N VAL A 241 -27.23 2.75 -19.84
CA VAL A 241 -28.10 2.26 -18.76
C VAL A 241 -28.35 3.37 -17.72
N ALA A 242 -27.32 4.13 -17.35
CA ALA A 242 -27.45 5.25 -16.41
C ALA A 242 -28.38 6.36 -16.96
N ILE A 243 -28.24 6.70 -18.25
CA ILE A 243 -29.12 7.67 -18.92
C ILE A 243 -30.57 7.15 -18.96
N ALA A 244 -30.77 5.88 -19.32
CA ALA A 244 -32.11 5.28 -19.34
C ALA A 244 -32.77 5.33 -17.95
N LEU A 245 -32.05 4.96 -16.89
CA LEU A 245 -32.55 5.03 -15.51
C LEU A 245 -32.88 6.47 -15.09
N LEU A 246 -32.04 7.45 -15.45
CA LEU A 246 -32.32 8.87 -15.17
C LEU A 246 -33.59 9.37 -15.87
N VAL A 247 -33.80 8.99 -17.14
CA VAL A 247 -35.02 9.35 -17.88
C VAL A 247 -36.26 8.70 -17.26
N LEU A 248 -36.17 7.43 -16.84
CA LEU A 248 -37.27 6.73 -16.17
C LEU A 248 -37.61 7.35 -14.80
N ARG A 249 -36.60 7.74 -14.02
CA ARG A 249 -36.80 8.46 -12.74
C ARG A 249 -37.45 9.82 -12.95
N ARG A 250 -37.02 10.58 -13.97
CA ARG A 250 -37.62 11.88 -14.32
C ARG A 250 -39.06 11.74 -14.81
N ARG A 251 -39.39 10.67 -15.53
CA ARG A 251 -40.78 10.39 -15.95
C ARG A 251 -41.68 10.03 -14.78
N ARG A 252 -41.20 9.21 -13.82
CA ARG A 252 -41.99 8.87 -12.63
C ARG A 252 -42.29 10.07 -11.73
N ALA A 253 -41.36 11.02 -11.61
CA ALA A 253 -41.57 12.24 -10.84
C ALA A 253 -42.70 13.13 -11.40
N ARG A 254 -42.95 13.10 -12.72
CA ARG A 254 -44.04 13.87 -13.35
C ARG A 254 -45.41 13.21 -13.22
N ASN A 255 -45.46 11.90 -12.97
CA ASN A 255 -46.70 11.15 -12.85
C ASN A 255 -47.22 11.06 -11.39
N GLY A 256 -46.45 11.57 -10.41
CA GLY A 256 -46.81 11.53 -8.99
C GLY A 256 -47.61 12.73 -8.47
N ALA A 257 -47.91 13.73 -9.30
CA ALA A 257 -48.63 14.94 -8.87
C ALA A 257 -50.17 14.81 -8.87
N ALA A 258 -50.71 13.59 -8.98
CA ALA A 258 -52.15 13.34 -9.00
C ALA A 258 -52.54 12.14 -8.13
N SER A 259 -52.30 12.21 -6.81
CA SER A 259 -52.97 11.40 -5.79
C SER A 259 -52.70 12.05 -4.42
N THR A 260 -53.54 13.00 -4.03
CA THR A 260 -54.59 12.76 -3.02
C THR A 260 -54.01 12.41 -1.66
N GLY A 261 -54.02 13.41 -0.79
CA GLY A 261 -53.55 13.30 0.58
C GLY A 261 -54.38 12.35 1.43
N THR A 262 -53.71 11.72 2.39
CA THR A 262 -54.29 11.40 3.69
C THR A 262 -53.12 11.35 4.65
N GLY A 263 -53.11 12.28 5.61
CA GLY A 263 -52.03 12.43 6.56
C GLY A 263 -51.96 11.27 7.53
N ILE A 264 -50.75 10.85 7.87
CA ILE A 264 -50.47 10.26 9.18
C ILE A 264 -49.15 10.84 9.68
N ARG A 265 -49.29 11.63 10.74
CA ARG A 265 -48.27 12.21 11.61
C ARG A 265 -47.65 11.08 12.43
N TRP A 266 -46.40 10.72 12.16
CA TRP A 266 -45.65 9.78 12.99
C TRP A 266 -44.75 10.55 13.96
N GLU A 267 -45.21 10.61 15.20
CA GLU A 267 -44.48 11.11 16.36
C GLU A 267 -43.62 9.97 16.89
N MET A 268 -42.31 10.00 16.62
CA MET A 268 -41.37 8.97 17.09
C MET A 268 -40.75 9.43 18.40
N ARG A 269 -41.27 8.89 19.51
CA ARG A 269 -40.70 9.01 20.86
C ARG A 269 -39.33 8.31 20.90
N SER A 270 -38.34 9.08 21.31
CA SER A 270 -37.04 8.65 21.84
C SER A 270 -37.23 7.96 23.19
N VAL A 271 -36.87 6.67 23.28
CA VAL A 271 -36.57 5.98 24.55
C VAL A 271 -35.60 4.83 24.24
N TYR A 272 -34.35 4.92 24.70
CA TYR A 272 -33.53 3.80 25.22
C TYR A 272 -32.26 4.44 25.82
N SER A 273 -32.27 4.79 27.11
CA SER A 273 -31.99 3.93 28.28
C SER A 273 -30.50 3.63 28.47
N GLN A 274 -29.85 4.51 29.23
CA GLN A 274 -28.55 4.32 29.86
C GLN A 274 -28.58 3.12 30.82
N HIS A 275 -27.61 2.22 30.68
CA HIS A 275 -27.17 1.31 31.74
C HIS A 275 -25.65 1.15 31.66
N GLN A 276 -24.95 1.71 32.64
CA GLN A 276 -23.56 1.41 32.95
C GLN A 276 -23.50 0.76 34.34
N PRO A 277 -22.93 -0.43 34.49
CA PRO A 277 -22.53 -0.95 35.79
C PRO A 277 -21.10 -0.53 36.14
N SER A 278 -20.95 0.04 37.35
CA SER A 278 -19.69 0.28 38.04
C SER A 278 -19.13 -1.03 38.59
N VAL A 279 -17.88 -1.37 38.28
CA VAL A 279 -17.14 -2.43 38.98
C VAL A 279 -16.02 -1.80 39.79
N ALA A 280 -16.14 -1.99 41.09
CA ALA A 280 -15.23 -1.52 42.12
C ALA A 280 -14.09 -2.53 42.36
N GLY A 281 -12.90 -1.99 42.63
CA GLY A 281 -12.01 -2.44 43.70
C GLY A 281 -11.39 -3.83 43.60
N ALA A 282 -10.12 -3.87 43.16
CA ALA A 282 -9.21 -4.95 43.52
C ALA A 282 -7.92 -4.35 44.10
N THR A 283 -7.69 -4.69 45.36
CA THR A 283 -6.56 -4.37 46.23
C THR A 283 -5.27 -5.06 45.79
N GLN A 284 -4.17 -4.32 45.84
CA GLN A 284 -2.80 -4.81 45.61
C GLN A 284 -2.18 -5.27 46.94
N PRO A 285 -1.44 -6.40 47.01
CA PRO A 285 -0.61 -6.72 48.16
C PRO A 285 0.83 -6.23 47.98
N ASP A 286 1.36 -5.61 49.04
CA ASP A 286 2.78 -5.29 49.24
C ASP A 286 3.56 -6.56 49.59
N TRP A 287 4.62 -6.84 48.82
CA TRP A 287 5.79 -7.63 49.23
C TRP A 287 7.04 -7.12 48.50
#